data_AF-A0A4Y7K7U5-F1
#
_entry.id   AF-A0A4Y7K7U5-F1
#
_cell.length_a   1.000
_cell.length_b   1.000
_cell.length_c   1.000
_cell.angle_alpha   90.00
_cell.angle_beta   90.00
_cell.angle_gamma   90.00
#
_symmetry.space_group_name_H-M   'P 1'
#
loop_
_entity.id
_entity.type
_entity.pdbx_description
1 polymer ?
#
loop_
_entity_poly.entity_id
_entity_poly.type
_entity_poly.pdbx_seq_one_letter_code
_entity_poly.pdbx_strand_id
1 'polypeptide(L)'
;MRTDEKERIQASGGTVMNWNGSRVLGVLATSRSIGDRYLKPYVTSVPEVTVTSRTESDEFVICASDGLWDIMSNKMACNIARRCLEGKVSRGSSSPSNHTSNAALAAAFLTEVSMAKGSKDNISVVIVELKKLN
;
A
#
# COMPACT_ATOMS: atom_id res chain seq x y z
N MET A 1 1.76 15.94 -2.11
CA MET A 1 3.06 15.51 -1.56
C MET A 1 3.22 16.03 -0.14
N ARG A 2 3.91 15.30 0.75
CA ARG A 2 4.17 15.76 2.13
C ARG A 2 5.02 17.03 2.14
N THR A 3 4.82 17.87 3.16
CA THR A 3 5.46 19.19 3.29
C THR A 3 6.98 19.07 3.42
N ASP A 4 7.45 18.17 4.29
CA ASP A 4 8.87 17.87 4.52
C ASP A 4 9.59 17.42 3.23
N GLU A 5 8.93 16.57 2.42
CA GLU A 5 9.49 16.11 1.14
C GLU A 5 9.58 17.24 0.11
N LYS A 6 8.57 18.13 0.07
CA LYS A 6 8.58 19.30 -0.80
C LYS A 6 9.72 20.25 -0.42
N GLU A 7 9.89 20.53 0.87
CA GLU A 7 10.96 21.38 1.40
C GLU A 7 12.34 20.80 1.07
N ARG A 8 12.55 19.49 1.28
CA ARG A 8 13.80 18.80 0.94
C ARG A 8 14.15 18.93 -0.55
N ILE A 9 13.17 18.74 -1.42
CA ILE A 9 13.35 18.87 -2.88
C ILE A 9 13.75 20.31 -3.24
N GLN A 10 13.04 21.31 -2.69
CA GLN A 10 13.28 22.73 -2.95
C GLN A 10 14.63 23.20 -2.41
N ALA A 11 15.02 22.76 -1.21
CA ALA A 11 16.33 23.03 -0.63
C ALA A 11 17.49 22.46 -1.47
N SER A 12 17.22 21.42 -2.27
CA SER A 12 18.19 20.83 -3.21
C SER A 12 18.19 21.51 -4.60
N GLY A 13 17.43 22.59 -4.79
CA GLY A 13 17.27 23.29 -6.08
C GLY A 13 16.21 22.68 -7.01
N GLY A 14 15.46 21.68 -6.55
CA GLY A 14 14.41 21.02 -7.31
C GLY A 14 13.08 21.76 -7.23
N THR A 15 12.14 21.34 -8.08
CA THR A 15 10.78 21.88 -8.10
C THR A 15 9.74 20.77 -8.00
N VAL A 16 8.56 21.17 -7.54
CA VAL A 16 7.39 20.30 -7.41
C VAL A 16 6.28 20.96 -8.20
N MET A 17 5.83 20.28 -9.25
CA MET A 17 4.82 20.79 -10.16
C MET A 17 3.53 20.00 -10.00
N ASN A 18 2.39 20.66 -10.09
CA ASN A 18 1.11 19.98 -10.17
C ASN A 18 0.80 19.66 -11.64
N TRP A 19 1.05 18.42 -12.06
CA TRP A 19 0.84 17.94 -13.43
C TRP A 19 0.21 16.54 -13.36
N ASN A 20 -1.13 16.49 -13.30
CA ASN A 20 -1.87 15.27 -12.95
C ASN A 20 -1.36 14.65 -11.63
N GLY A 21 -1.31 15.48 -10.58
CA GLY A 21 -0.71 15.15 -9.29
C GLY A 21 0.58 15.90 -9.03
N SER A 22 1.03 15.90 -7.76
CA SER A 22 2.32 16.50 -7.39
C SER A 22 3.46 15.66 -7.95
N ARG A 23 4.32 16.26 -8.78
CA ARG A 23 5.45 15.57 -9.41
C ARG A 23 6.77 16.30 -9.20
N VAL A 24 7.83 15.55 -8.91
CA VAL A 24 9.21 16.05 -8.83
C VAL A 24 9.68 16.40 -10.22
N LEU A 25 10.07 17.66 -10.43
CA LEU A 25 10.39 18.24 -11.74
C LEU A 25 9.31 18.05 -12.81
N GLY A 26 8.05 17.85 -12.40
CA GLY A 26 6.96 17.51 -13.34
C GLY A 26 6.99 16.06 -13.87
N VAL A 27 7.97 15.24 -13.47
CA VAL A 27 8.19 13.89 -14.00
C VAL A 27 7.58 12.83 -13.10
N LEU A 28 8.12 12.64 -11.89
CA LEU A 28 7.83 11.50 -11.03
C LEU A 28 6.87 11.86 -9.89
N ALA A 29 5.83 11.06 -9.67
CA ALA A 29 4.81 11.31 -8.63
C ALA A 29 5.26 10.97 -7.21
N THR A 30 6.39 10.27 -7.05
CA THR A 30 7.01 9.96 -5.77
C THR A 30 8.27 10.79 -5.56
N SER A 31 8.56 11.12 -4.30
CA SER A 31 9.77 11.88 -3.91
C SER A 31 10.95 10.99 -3.53
N ARG A 32 10.70 9.69 -3.39
CA ARG A 32 11.70 8.68 -3.04
C ARG A 32 11.49 7.42 -3.87
N SER A 33 12.57 6.88 -4.42
CA SER A 33 12.57 5.63 -5.19
C SER A 33 13.97 5.02 -5.23
N ILE A 34 14.01 3.71 -5.45
CA ILE A 34 15.24 3.01 -5.84
C ILE A 34 15.38 3.17 -7.36
N GLY A 35 16.56 3.56 -7.83
CA GLY A 35 16.78 3.89 -9.23
C GLY A 35 16.68 5.39 -9.50
N ASP A 36 15.96 5.76 -10.57
CA ASP A 36 15.73 7.14 -11.04
C ASP A 36 16.96 8.06 -10.97
N ARG A 37 18.10 7.53 -11.42
CA ARG A 37 19.41 8.20 -11.29
C ARG A 37 19.41 9.63 -11.85
N TYR A 38 18.67 9.85 -12.94
CA TYR A 38 18.56 11.16 -13.60
C TYR A 38 17.77 12.20 -12.79
N LEU A 39 17.00 11.79 -11.77
CA LEU A 39 16.26 12.68 -10.86
C LEU A 39 16.98 12.91 -9.52
N LYS A 40 18.19 12.39 -9.35
CA LYS A 40 19.00 12.67 -8.16
C LYS A 40 19.56 14.11 -8.24
N PRO A 41 19.62 14.85 -7.12
CA PRO A 41 19.36 14.42 -5.74
C PRO A 41 17.90 14.57 -5.27
N TYR A 42 17.00 15.08 -6.12
CA TYR A 42 15.62 15.39 -5.75
C TYR A 42 14.83 14.15 -5.33
N VAL A 43 14.98 13.05 -6.08
CA VAL A 43 14.44 11.73 -5.75
C VAL A 43 15.51 10.91 -5.02
N THR A 44 15.32 10.71 -3.72
CA THR A 44 16.27 9.98 -2.87
C THR A 44 15.92 8.50 -2.75
N SER A 45 16.93 7.65 -2.57
CA SER A 45 16.76 6.23 -2.27
C SER A 45 16.85 5.93 -0.77
N VAL A 46 16.83 6.95 0.08
CA VAL A 46 16.87 6.81 1.54
C VAL A 46 15.46 6.50 2.07
N PRO A 47 15.24 5.32 2.69
CA PRO A 47 13.93 4.95 3.21
C PRO A 47 13.61 5.72 4.50
N GLU A 48 12.32 5.75 4.85
CA GLU A 48 11.89 5.98 6.23
C GLU A 48 11.76 4.64 6.93
N VAL A 49 12.32 4.54 8.14
CA VAL A 49 12.31 3.33 8.95
C VAL A 49 11.58 3.61 10.24
N THR A 50 10.59 2.78 10.54
CA THR A 50 9.88 2.79 11.82
C THR A 50 10.04 1.42 12.48
N VAL A 51 10.16 1.42 13.81
CA VAL A 51 10.19 0.20 14.62
C VAL A 51 9.05 0.29 15.61
N THR A 52 8.11 -0.64 15.51
CA THR A 52 6.92 -0.68 16.35
C THR A 52 6.94 -1.96 17.17
N SER A 53 6.86 -1.83 18.49
CA SER A 53 6.71 -2.99 19.38
C SER A 53 5.32 -3.58 19.21
N ARG A 54 5.25 -4.90 19.08
CA ARG A 54 3.98 -5.59 18.94
C ARG A 54 3.18 -5.55 20.22
N THR A 55 1.86 -5.52 20.08
CA THR A 55 0.89 -5.61 21.16
C THR A 55 -0.04 -6.80 20.91
N GLU A 56 -0.75 -7.24 21.94
CA GLU A 56 -1.79 -8.26 21.80
C GLU A 56 -2.97 -7.81 20.92
N SER A 57 -3.14 -6.50 20.72
CA SER A 57 -4.16 -5.93 19.82
C SER A 57 -3.79 -5.97 18.34
N ASP A 58 -2.55 -6.34 17.99
CA ASP A 58 -2.12 -6.38 16.60
C ASP A 58 -2.61 -7.66 15.92
N GLU A 59 -3.51 -7.51 14.94
CA GLU A 59 -4.15 -8.63 14.26
C GLU A 59 -3.42 -9.08 12.99
N PHE A 60 -3.01 -8.13 12.15
CA PHE A 60 -2.38 -8.39 10.86
C PHE A 60 -1.70 -7.12 10.32
N VAL A 61 -0.85 -7.29 9.30
CA VAL A 61 -0.27 -6.19 8.51
C VAL A 61 -0.75 -6.31 7.06
N ILE A 62 -1.11 -5.17 6.46
CA ILE A 62 -1.39 -5.05 5.03
C ILE A 62 -0.25 -4.26 4.38
N CYS A 63 0.43 -4.86 3.41
CA CYS A 63 1.35 -4.17 2.51
C CYS A 63 0.77 -4.22 1.10
N ALA A 64 0.65 -3.07 0.43
CA ALA A 64 0.09 -3.02 -0.91
C ALA A 64 0.61 -1.84 -1.73
N SER A 65 0.51 -1.93 -3.05
CA SER A 65 0.76 -0.80 -3.97
C SER A 65 -0.34 0.26 -3.91
N ASP A 66 -0.06 1.43 -4.46
CA ASP A 66 -1.01 2.54 -4.65
C ASP A 66 -2.28 2.13 -5.42
N GLY A 67 -2.19 1.16 -6.33
CA GLY A 67 -3.35 0.56 -6.97
C GLY A 67 -4.44 0.05 -6.01
N LEU A 68 -4.13 -0.23 -4.73
CA LEU A 68 -5.11 -0.43 -3.65
C LEU A 68 -5.47 0.89 -2.94
N TRP A 69 -4.45 1.62 -2.48
CA TRP A 69 -4.62 2.75 -1.56
C TRP A 69 -5.24 3.99 -2.19
N ASP A 70 -5.14 4.15 -3.51
CA ASP A 70 -5.80 5.24 -4.26
C ASP A 70 -7.33 5.08 -4.28
N ILE A 71 -7.83 3.84 -4.08
CA ILE A 71 -9.24 3.48 -4.22
C ILE A 71 -9.88 3.11 -2.88
N MET A 72 -9.06 2.75 -1.89
CA MET A 72 -9.52 2.22 -0.61
C MET A 72 -8.82 2.87 0.58
N SER A 73 -9.61 3.33 1.54
CA SER A 73 -9.07 3.84 2.81
C SER A 73 -8.54 2.71 3.70
N ASN A 74 -7.57 3.04 4.56
CA ASN A 74 -6.99 2.11 5.54
C ASN A 74 -8.07 1.38 6.36
N LYS A 75 -9.07 2.12 6.85
CA LYS A 75 -10.16 1.55 7.64
C LYS A 75 -10.98 0.52 6.85
N MET A 76 -11.28 0.80 5.58
CA MET A 76 -12.03 -0.13 4.74
C MET A 76 -11.20 -1.40 4.46
N ALA A 77 -9.92 -1.24 4.12
CA ALA A 77 -9.02 -2.37 3.87
C ALA A 77 -8.90 -3.27 5.10
N CYS A 78 -8.65 -2.70 6.28
CA CYS A 78 -8.57 -3.46 7.52
C CYS A 78 -9.87 -4.19 7.86
N ASN A 79 -11.03 -3.56 7.66
CA ASN A 79 -12.32 -4.20 7.94
C ASN A 79 -12.58 -5.40 7.01
N ILE A 80 -12.22 -5.27 5.73
CA ILE A 80 -12.35 -6.37 4.76
C ILE A 80 -11.40 -7.51 5.13
N ALA A 81 -10.12 -7.19 5.35
CA ALA A 81 -9.11 -8.18 5.74
C ALA A 81 -9.54 -8.95 6.99
N ARG A 82 -9.93 -8.25 8.06
CA ARG A 82 -10.40 -8.87 9.31
C ARG A 82 -11.54 -9.86 9.08
N ARG A 83 -12.56 -9.48 8.31
CA ARG A 83 -13.70 -10.38 8.01
C ARG A 83 -13.28 -11.63 7.24
N CYS A 84 -12.33 -11.50 6.31
CA CYS A 84 -11.77 -12.64 5.57
C CYS A 84 -10.98 -13.57 6.51
N LEU A 85 -10.14 -13.00 7.38
CA LEU A 85 -9.33 -13.76 8.35
C LEU A 85 -10.20 -14.53 9.35
N GLU A 86 -11.32 -13.94 9.77
CA GLU A 86 -12.32 -14.58 10.64
C GLU A 86 -13.18 -15.64 9.91
N GLY A 87 -12.98 -15.88 8.61
CA GLY A 87 -13.80 -16.82 7.83
C GLY A 87 -15.23 -16.34 7.56
N LYS A 88 -15.52 -15.06 7.77
CA LYS A 88 -16.87 -14.45 7.61
C LYS A 88 -17.15 -13.98 6.18
N VAL A 89 -16.33 -14.39 5.21
CA VAL A 89 -16.49 -14.07 3.79
C VAL A 89 -16.58 -15.37 3.00
N SER A 90 -17.81 -15.73 2.63
CA SER A 90 -18.09 -16.87 1.75
C SER A 90 -18.02 -16.39 0.30
N ARG A 91 -17.06 -16.87 -0.49
CA ARG A 91 -17.12 -16.68 -1.95
C ARG A 91 -18.22 -17.58 -2.51
N GLY A 92 -19.08 -17.03 -3.37
CA GLY A 92 -19.99 -17.86 -4.18
C GLY A 92 -19.18 -18.78 -5.08
N SER A 93 -19.39 -20.09 -4.91
CA SER A 93 -19.13 -21.25 -5.79
C SER A 93 -17.86 -21.36 -6.65
N SER A 94 -16.86 -20.49 -6.50
CA SER A 94 -15.54 -20.67 -7.10
C SER A 94 -14.65 -21.35 -6.08
N SER A 95 -14.66 -22.69 -6.09
CA SER A 95 -13.88 -23.54 -5.19
C SER A 95 -12.43 -23.03 -5.07
N PRO A 96 -12.03 -22.49 -3.90
CA PRO A 96 -10.62 -22.35 -3.61
C PRO A 96 -10.04 -23.76 -3.63
N SER A 97 -8.88 -23.94 -4.27
CA SER A 97 -8.09 -25.14 -4.03
C SER A 97 -7.92 -25.30 -2.51
N ASN A 98 -7.98 -26.55 -2.01
CA ASN A 98 -7.97 -26.94 -0.59
C ASN A 98 -6.73 -26.47 0.23
N HIS A 99 -5.91 -25.55 -0.29
CA HIS A 99 -4.68 -25.05 0.30
C HIS A 99 -4.60 -23.51 0.39
N THR A 100 -5.68 -22.77 0.12
CA THR A 100 -5.64 -21.30 0.18
C THR A 100 -5.88 -20.81 1.61
N SER A 101 -4.92 -20.10 2.21
CA SER A 101 -5.06 -19.52 3.55
C SER A 101 -6.06 -18.36 3.57
N ASN A 102 -6.65 -18.07 4.73
CA ASN A 102 -7.54 -16.90 4.88
C ASN A 102 -6.83 -15.58 4.55
N ALA A 103 -5.52 -15.49 4.79
CA ALA A 103 -4.70 -14.34 4.41
C ALA A 103 -4.59 -14.19 2.87
N ALA A 104 -4.40 -15.29 2.14
CA ALA A 104 -4.40 -15.27 0.68
C ALA A 104 -5.78 -14.91 0.13
N LEU A 105 -6.87 -15.39 0.75
CA LEU A 105 -8.23 -14.99 0.41
C LEU A 105 -8.47 -13.49 0.66
N ALA A 106 -8.01 -12.97 1.79
CA ALA A 106 -8.10 -11.54 2.13
C ALA A 106 -7.36 -10.67 1.09
N ALA A 107 -6.14 -11.06 0.72
CA ALA A 107 -5.36 -10.38 -0.30
C ALA A 107 -6.07 -10.37 -1.66
N ALA A 108 -6.55 -11.53 -2.13
CA ALA A 108 -7.28 -11.64 -3.39
C ALA A 108 -8.56 -10.80 -3.39
N PHE A 109 -9.31 -10.83 -2.29
CA PHE A 109 -10.57 -10.08 -2.19
C PHE A 109 -10.34 -8.56 -2.15
N LEU A 110 -9.29 -8.08 -1.48
CA LEU A 110 -8.91 -6.66 -1.52
C LEU A 110 -8.55 -6.20 -2.94
N THR A 111 -7.82 -7.02 -3.69
CA THR A 111 -7.50 -6.77 -5.10
C THR A 111 -8.77 -6.66 -5.94
N GLU A 112 -9.70 -7.60 -5.81
CA GLU A 112 -10.97 -7.61 -6.55
C GLU A 112 -11.85 -6.41 -6.23
N VAL A 113 -11.95 -6.04 -4.96
CA VAL A 113 -12.70 -4.84 -4.54
C VAL A 113 -12.07 -3.58 -5.13
N SER A 114 -10.74 -3.49 -5.18
CA SER A 114 -10.06 -2.34 -5.79
C SER A 114 -10.33 -2.26 -7.30
N MET A 115 -10.26 -3.39 -8.02
CA MET A 115 -10.61 -3.47 -9.44
C MET A 115 -12.07 -3.06 -9.69
N ALA A 116 -13.01 -3.61 -8.90
CA ALA A 116 -14.44 -3.33 -9.02
C ALA A 116 -14.77 -1.85 -8.75
N LYS A 117 -13.99 -1.20 -7.89
CA LYS A 117 -14.10 0.24 -7.62
C LYS A 117 -13.40 1.13 -8.64
N GLY A 118 -12.80 0.55 -9.68
CA GLY A 118 -12.31 1.27 -10.85
C GLY A 118 -10.81 1.55 -10.86
N SER A 119 -10.01 0.90 -10.00
CA SER A 119 -8.55 0.97 -10.11
C SER A 119 -8.10 0.62 -11.53
N LYS A 120 -7.18 1.42 -12.06
CA LYS A 120 -6.59 1.22 -13.41
C LYS A 120 -5.10 0.88 -13.34
N ASP A 121 -4.54 0.78 -12.14
CA ASP A 121 -3.14 0.47 -11.93
C ASP A 121 -2.91 -1.03 -11.68
N ASN A 122 -1.65 -1.44 -11.61
CA ASN A 122 -1.26 -2.72 -11.06
C ASN A 122 -1.54 -2.75 -9.55
N ILE A 123 -2.14 -3.86 -9.10
CA ILE A 123 -2.55 -4.03 -7.72
C ILE A 123 -1.82 -5.23 -7.15
N SER A 124 -1.00 -5.00 -6.14
CA SER A 124 -0.32 -6.05 -5.37
C SER A 124 -0.67 -5.89 -3.91
N VAL A 125 -1.08 -6.99 -3.25
CA VAL A 125 -1.48 -6.99 -1.84
C VAL A 125 -0.84 -8.18 -1.13
N VAL A 126 -0.25 -7.93 0.03
CA VAL A 126 0.31 -8.93 0.95
C VAL A 126 -0.35 -8.74 2.31
N ILE A 127 -0.84 -9.84 2.88
CA ILE A 127 -1.41 -9.90 4.22
C ILE A 127 -0.53 -10.79 5.09
N VAL A 128 -0.04 -10.24 6.20
CA VAL A 128 0.72 -10.98 7.21
C VAL A 128 -0.14 -11.09 8.46
N GLU A 129 -0.61 -12.31 8.76
CA GLU A 129 -1.37 -12.59 9.97
C GLU A 129 -0.42 -12.63 11.17
N LEU A 130 -0.77 -11.92 12.24
CA LEU A 130 0.07 -11.81 13.43
C LEU A 130 -0.45 -12.75 14.52
N LYS A 131 0.35 -13.75 14.88
CA LYS A 131 0.02 -14.65 16.01
C LYS A 131 -0.02 -13.86 17.31
N LYS A 132 -0.96 -14.19 18.20
CA LYS A 132 -0.97 -13.64 19.56
C LYS A 132 0.38 -13.83 20.24
N LEU A 133 0.82 -12.83 20.99
CA LEU A 133 1.99 -12.94 21.85
C LEU A 133 1.63 -13.89 23.00
N ASN A 134 2.53 -14.81 23.32
CA ASN A 134 2.39 -15.75 24.44
C ASN A 134 2.83 -15.09 25.74
#